data_AF-A0A970P042-F1
#
_entry.id   AF-A0A970P042-F1
#
_cell.length_a   1.000
_cell.length_b   1.000
_cell.length_c   1.000
_cell.angle_alpha   90.00
_cell.angle_beta   90.00
_cell.angle_gamma   90.00
#
_symmetry.space_group_name_H-M   'P 1'
#
loop_
_entity.id
_entity.type
_entity.pdbx_description
1 polymer ?
#
loop_
_entity_poly.entity_id
_entity_poly.type
_entity_poly.pdbx_seq_one_letter_code
_entity_poly.pdbx_strand_id
1 'polypeptide(L)' 'VAVYTVTGKQVIRRVFSETQLITFSMEDNVSGMYFVKLNIEGKEFVKKLILNR' A
#
# COMPACT_ATOMS: atom_id res chain seq x y z
N VAL A 1 -3.14 -1.13 -6.39
CA VAL A 1 -2.52 -1.08 -5.04
C VAL A 1 -3.33 -0.19 -4.13
N ALA A 2 -3.56 -0.63 -2.91
CA ALA A 2 -4.11 0.20 -1.85
C ALA A 2 -3.25 0.08 -0.59
N VAL A 3 -3.10 1.17 0.15
CA VAL A 3 -2.36 1.20 1.42
C VAL A 3 -3.31 1.62 2.52
N TYR A 4 -3.26 0.91 3.64
CA TYR A 4 -4.15 1.10 4.78
C TYR A 4 -3.35 1.29 6.07
N THR A 5 -3.89 2.08 7.00
CA THR A 5 -3.45 2.11 8.39
C THR A 5 -3.82 0.80 9.09
N VAL A 6 -3.28 0.59 10.30
CA VAL A 6 -3.68 -0.54 11.18
C VAL A 6 -5.16 -0.53 11.56
N THR A 7 -5.80 0.64 11.54
CA THR A 7 -7.23 0.81 11.83
C THR A 7 -8.12 0.60 10.59
N GLY A 8 -7.53 0.26 9.44
CA GLY A 8 -8.26 0.03 8.20
C GLY A 8 -8.57 1.29 7.38
N LYS A 9 -8.09 2.47 7.79
CA LYS A 9 -8.23 3.69 6.97
C LYS A 9 -7.35 3.59 5.73
N GLN A 10 -7.94 3.71 4.54
CA GLN A 10 -7.20 3.77 3.29
C GLN A 10 -6.48 5.12 3.15
N VAL A 11 -5.16 5.10 2.95
CA VAL A 11 -4.33 6.30 2.76
C VAL A 11 -3.85 6.46 1.32
N ILE A 12 -3.71 5.36 0.57
CA ILE A 12 -3.36 5.40 -0.86
C ILE A 12 -4.28 4.43 -1.60
N ARG A 13 -4.76 4.85 -2.78
CA ARG A 13 -5.37 3.98 -3.80
C ARG A 13 -4.89 4.39 -5.18
N ARG A 14 -4.33 3.42 -5.91
CA ARG A 14 -3.81 3.58 -7.27
C ARG A 14 -4.14 2.32 -8.07
N VAL A 15 -4.61 2.52 -9.30
CA VAL A 15 -4.86 1.45 -10.25
C VAL A 15 -3.63 1.33 -11.15
N PHE A 16 -3.13 0.12 -11.35
CA PHE A 16 -2.01 -0.17 -12.24
C PHE A 16 -2.48 -1.21 -13.25
N SER A 17 -2.21 -0.97 -14.53
CA SER A 17 -2.69 -1.81 -15.63
C SER A 17 -1.72 -2.91 -16.05
N GLU A 18 -0.48 -2.93 -15.55
CA GLU A 18 0.58 -3.83 -16.03
C GLU A 18 1.54 -4.29 -14.92
N THR A 19 2.32 -5.33 -15.22
CA THR A 19 3.43 -5.91 -14.43
C THR A 19 4.66 -5.00 -14.29
N GLN A 20 4.43 -3.69 -14.23
CA GLN A 20 5.48 -2.70 -14.05
C GLN A 20 5.82 -2.54 -12.57
N LEU A 21 7.05 -2.07 -12.30
CA LEU A 21 7.47 -1.72 -10.95
C LEU A 21 6.56 -0.62 -10.39
N ILE A 22 5.93 -0.90 -9.26
CA ILE A 22 5.02 0.02 -8.61
C ILE A 22 5.79 0.86 -7.59
N THR A 23 5.78 2.17 -7.76
CA THR A 23 6.38 3.14 -6.82
C THR A 23 5.31 4.10 -6.30
N PHE A 24 5.43 4.48 -5.03
CA PHE A 24 4.59 5.50 -4.39
C PHE A 24 5.35 6.09 -3.20
N SER A 25 5.12 7.37 -2.91
CA SER A 25 5.69 8.05 -1.75
C SER A 25 4.80 7.89 -0.51
N MET A 26 5.43 7.82 0.65
CA MET A 26 4.77 7.82 1.97
C MET A 26 5.09 9.11 2.76
N GLU A 27 5.69 10.12 2.12
CA GLU A 27 6.19 11.35 2.74
C GLU A 27 5.13 12.23 3.44
N ASP A 28 3.85 12.09 3.09
CA ASP A 28 2.77 12.81 3.77
C ASP A 28 2.10 12.00 4.90
N ASN A 29 2.58 10.77 5.16
CA ASN A 29 1.96 9.85 6.11
C ASN A 29 2.76 9.73 7.41
N VAL A 30 2.06 9.64 8.54
CA VAL A 30 2.68 9.53 9.88
C VAL A 30 3.50 8.25 10.02
N SER A 31 4.58 8.28 10.80
CA SER A 31 5.34 7.07 11.16
C SER A 31 4.43 6.03 11.80
N GLY A 32 4.67 4.76 11.50
CA GLY A 32 3.85 3.66 11.99
C GLY A 32 3.74 2.49 11.02
N MET A 33 2.83 1.57 11.35
CA MET A 33 2.58 0.37 10.56
C MET A 33 1.45 0.58 9.56
N TYR A 34 1.66 0.08 8.34
CA TYR A 34 0.71 0.11 7.24
C TYR A 34 0.59 -1.27 6.60
N PHE A 35 -0.54 -1.51 5.94
CA PHE A 35 -0.77 -2.68 5.11
C PHE A 35 -0.88 -2.27 3.64
N VAL A 36 0.03 -2.78 2.82
CA VAL A 36 -0.01 -2.62 1.37
C VAL A 36 -0.74 -3.82 0.79
N LYS A 37 -1.90 -3.58 0.18
CA LYS A 37 -2.72 -4.59 -0.51
C LYS A 37 -2.56 -4.49 -2.01
N LEU A 38 -2.30 -5.63 -2.64
CA LEU A 38 -2.25 -5.83 -4.08
C LEU A 38 -3.31 -6.85 -4.46
N ASN A 39 -4.01 -6.61 -5.56
CA ASN A 39 -4.81 -7.63 -6.23
C ASN A 39 -4.19 -7.82 -7.62
N ILE A 40 -3.68 -9.02 -7.89
CA ILE A 40 -3.04 -9.38 -9.15
C ILE A 40 -3.76 -10.63 -9.65
N GLU A 41 -4.43 -10.54 -10.79
CA GLU A 41 -5.17 -11.65 -11.40
C GLU A 41 -6.15 -12.32 -10.41
N GLY A 42 -6.84 -11.51 -9.59
CA GLY A 42 -7.79 -11.99 -8.58
C GLY A 42 -7.15 -12.52 -7.29
N LYS A 43 -5.82 -12.65 -7.22
CA LYS A 43 -5.11 -13.04 -5.99
C LYS A 43 -4.78 -11.82 -5.15
N GLU A 44 -5.17 -11.85 -3.87
CA GLU A 44 -4.83 -10.82 -2.90
C GLU A 44 -3.47 -11.11 -2.25
N PHE A 45 -2.59 -10.12 -2.28
CA PHE A 45 -1.32 -10.12 -1.56
C PHE A 45 -1.31 -8.95 -0.57
N VAL A 46 -0.88 -9.22 0.66
CA VAL A 46 -0.78 -8.21 1.71
C VAL A 46 0.63 -8.16 2.25
N LYS A 47 1.22 -6.97 2.31
CA LYS A 47 2.55 -6.73 2.87
C LYS A 47 2.47 -5.72 3.99
N LYS A 48 3.13 -6.02 5.11
CA LYS A 48 3.35 -5.08 6.22
C LYS A 48 4.45 -4.10 5.83
N LEU A 49 4.19 -2.81 5.96
CA LEU A 49 5.14 -1.72 5.78
C LEU A 49 5.31 -1.02 7.13
N ILE A 50 6.55 -0.89 7.59
CA ILE A 50 6.89 -0.06 8.76
C ILE A 50 7.50 1.22 8.23
N LEU A 51 6.79 2.34 8.41
CA LEU A 51 7.30 3.66 8.09
C LEU A 51 7.98 4.20 9.36
N ASN A 52 9.30 4.26 9.33
CA ASN A 52 10.11 4.88 10.37
C ASN A 52 10.84 6.07 9.73
N ARG A 53 10.65 7.26 10.29
CA ARG A 53 11.35 8.48 9.88
C ARG A 53 12.40 8.80 10.90
#